data_AF-A0A4R2H6J8-F1
#
_entry.id   AF-A0A4R2H6J8-F1
#
_cell.length_a   1.000
_cell.length_b   1.000
_cell.length_c   1.000
_cell.angle_alpha   90.00
_cell.angle_beta   90.00
_cell.angle_gamma   90.00
#
_symmetry.space_group_name_H-M   'P 1'
#
loop_
_entity.id
_entity.type
_entity.pdbx_description
1 polymer ?
#
loop_
_entity_poly.entity_id
_entity_poly.type
_entity_poly.pdbx_seq_one_letter_code
_entity_poly.pdbx_strand_id
1 'polypeptide(L)'
;MTILVTGATASVGRLLVDELVAANAPVRALTNSPKKAALPDHIEIAKGYLGKPETLPAALENIDTVYLAPLPAYVDDFVRCAQEAGVRRVVVLSGEPAEYEAQGDPAEWHYYKIERAIEDGGFAWTHLRPGQFMNNTLDWATSIKAENVVRAPYPAAVQTPIDLADIAAVARVVILNESFTGQKLTMSGPEGLTAPQQVEYIAQAIGREVKFEELSPEQYMAIWTPIVGTETAQWLLDGFRMMAEYPMTPEPTVEALTGRAATTYRDWAIANADAFR
;
A
#
# COMPACT_ATOMS: atom_id res chain seq x y z
N MET A 1 -15.95 20.26 3.01
CA MET A 1 -14.86 19.45 2.42
C MET A 1 -15.43 18.10 2.09
N THR A 2 -15.52 17.70 0.83
CA THR A 2 -15.94 16.34 0.41
C THR A 2 -14.70 15.56 -0.01
N ILE A 3 -14.57 14.32 0.46
CA ILE A 3 -13.41 13.46 0.22
C ILE A 3 -13.77 12.42 -0.83
N LEU A 4 -13.01 12.32 -1.92
CA LEU A 4 -13.08 11.19 -2.84
C LEU A 4 -12.02 10.16 -2.46
N VAL A 5 -12.41 8.90 -2.27
CA VAL A 5 -11.48 7.78 -2.12
C VAL A 5 -11.39 7.04 -3.46
N THR A 6 -10.23 7.10 -4.12
CA THR A 6 -9.94 6.20 -5.25
C THR A 6 -9.60 4.80 -4.73
N GLY A 7 -9.87 3.78 -5.54
CA GLY A 7 -9.67 2.39 -5.09
C GLY A 7 -10.50 2.06 -3.85
N ALA A 8 -11.69 2.65 -3.69
CA ALA A 8 -12.54 2.52 -2.50
C ALA A 8 -13.00 1.07 -2.19
N THR A 9 -12.79 0.14 -3.12
CA THR A 9 -13.03 -1.30 -2.95
C THR A 9 -11.75 -2.14 -3.03
N ALA A 10 -10.59 -1.49 -3.10
CA ALA A 10 -9.28 -2.12 -3.00
C ALA A 10 -8.89 -2.27 -1.53
N SER A 11 -7.76 -2.95 -1.28
CA SER A 11 -7.35 -3.42 0.04
C SER A 11 -7.27 -2.31 1.10
N VAL A 12 -6.48 -1.24 0.87
CA VAL A 12 -6.39 -0.08 1.78
C VAL A 12 -7.62 0.83 1.64
N GLY A 13 -8.04 1.13 0.41
CA GLY A 13 -9.10 2.11 0.16
C GLY A 13 -10.44 1.72 0.79
N ARG A 14 -10.77 0.43 0.86
CA ARG A 14 -11.97 -0.05 1.57
C ARG A 14 -11.90 0.26 3.06
N LEU A 15 -10.79 -0.08 3.71
CA LEU A 15 -10.59 0.19 5.13
C LEU A 15 -10.60 1.69 5.42
N LEU A 16 -10.06 2.51 4.51
CA LEU A 16 -10.11 3.96 4.63
C LEU A 16 -11.52 4.52 4.53
N VAL A 17 -12.38 3.98 3.65
CA VAL A 17 -13.79 4.36 3.62
C VAL A 17 -14.43 4.09 4.97
N ASP A 18 -14.23 2.91 5.54
CA ASP A 18 -14.80 2.53 6.84
C ASP A 18 -14.28 3.45 7.98
N GLU A 19 -12.98 3.77 7.99
CA GLU A 19 -12.36 4.74 8.92
C GLU A 19 -12.97 6.15 8.81
N LEU A 20 -13.18 6.65 7.60
CA LEU A 20 -13.75 7.96 7.35
C LEU A 20 -15.26 8.01 7.69
N VAL A 21 -16.00 6.93 7.42
CA VAL A 21 -17.40 6.77 7.85
C VAL A 21 -17.50 6.84 9.37
N ALA A 22 -16.65 6.09 10.08
CA ALA A 22 -16.62 6.08 11.55
C ALA A 22 -16.30 7.48 12.13
N ALA A 23 -15.54 8.30 11.40
CA ALA A 23 -15.25 9.69 11.75
C ALA A 23 -16.34 10.69 11.34
N ASN A 24 -17.48 10.24 10.77
CA ASN A 24 -18.54 11.08 10.20
C ASN A 24 -18.03 12.05 9.12
N ALA A 25 -16.98 11.68 8.40
CA ALA A 25 -16.47 12.48 7.29
C ALA A 25 -17.33 12.27 6.02
N PRO A 26 -17.57 13.31 5.22
CA PRO A 26 -18.30 13.20 3.96
C PRO A 26 -17.43 12.52 2.90
N VAL A 27 -17.72 11.26 2.63
CA VAL A 27 -16.97 10.41 1.70
C VAL A 27 -17.77 10.09 0.46
N ARG A 28 -17.10 10.23 -0.68
CA ARG A 28 -17.48 9.66 -1.97
C ARG A 28 -16.53 8.53 -2.32
N ALA A 29 -17.06 7.36 -2.65
CA ALA A 29 -16.30 6.18 -3.01
C ALA A 29 -16.25 6.01 -4.54
N LEU A 30 -15.05 6.03 -5.13
CA LEU A 30 -14.86 5.70 -6.55
C LEU A 30 -14.78 4.18 -6.74
N THR A 31 -15.71 3.61 -7.49
CA THR A 31 -15.69 2.18 -7.83
C THR A 31 -16.27 1.89 -9.20
N ASN A 32 -15.69 0.92 -9.91
CA ASN A 32 -16.24 0.44 -11.17
C ASN A 32 -17.37 -0.59 -10.98
N SER A 33 -17.55 -1.09 -9.74
CA SER A 33 -18.50 -2.15 -9.39
C SER A 33 -19.36 -1.81 -8.16
N PRO A 34 -20.25 -0.78 -8.22
CA PRO A 34 -21.04 -0.32 -7.09
C PRO A 34 -21.81 -1.43 -6.34
N LYS A 35 -22.41 -2.37 -7.07
CA LYS A 35 -23.17 -3.49 -6.47
C LYS A 35 -22.30 -4.47 -5.69
N LYS A 36 -21.03 -4.64 -6.08
CA LYS A 36 -20.07 -5.51 -5.38
C LYS A 36 -19.34 -4.78 -4.26
N ALA A 37 -19.39 -3.45 -4.26
CA ALA A 37 -18.67 -2.63 -3.29
C ALA A 37 -19.17 -2.86 -1.86
N ALA A 38 -20.44 -3.23 -1.67
CA ALA A 38 -21.04 -3.51 -0.36
C ALA A 38 -20.69 -2.42 0.68
N LEU A 39 -20.75 -1.17 0.24
CA LEU A 39 -20.53 0.02 1.05
C LEU A 39 -21.84 0.39 1.77
N PRO A 40 -21.77 1.07 2.92
CA PRO A 40 -22.98 1.53 3.61
C PRO A 40 -23.88 2.38 2.71
N ASP A 41 -25.20 2.23 2.83
CA ASP A 41 -26.19 2.89 1.95
C ASP A 41 -26.12 4.42 1.94
N HIS A 42 -25.57 5.02 3.00
CA HIS A 42 -25.43 6.47 3.15
C HIS A 42 -24.17 7.04 2.47
N ILE A 43 -23.30 6.19 1.92
CA ILE A 43 -22.08 6.63 1.24
C ILE A 43 -22.37 6.98 -0.21
N GLU A 44 -21.90 8.15 -0.63
CA GLU A 44 -22.02 8.55 -2.02
C GLU A 44 -21.09 7.69 -2.89
N ILE A 45 -21.62 7.09 -3.94
CA ILE A 45 -20.85 6.25 -4.85
C ILE A 45 -20.65 6.96 -6.18
N ALA A 46 -19.39 7.21 -6.54
CA ALA A 46 -19.01 7.58 -7.89
C ALA A 46 -18.67 6.34 -8.71
N LYS A 47 -19.42 6.09 -9.78
CA LYS A 47 -19.08 5.03 -10.72
C LYS A 47 -17.95 5.50 -11.64
N GLY A 48 -16.76 4.90 -11.51
CA GLY A 48 -15.61 5.23 -12.35
C GLY A 48 -14.38 4.39 -12.05
N TYR A 49 -13.30 4.66 -12.75
CA TYR A 49 -12.02 3.95 -12.61
C TYR A 49 -10.87 4.84 -13.08
N LEU A 50 -9.74 4.83 -12.36
CA LEU A 50 -8.55 5.60 -12.75
C LEU A 50 -8.03 5.22 -14.13
N GLY A 51 -8.08 3.93 -14.49
CA GLY A 51 -7.70 3.47 -15.83
C GLY A 51 -8.72 3.76 -16.93
N LYS A 52 -9.75 4.57 -16.63
CA LYS A 52 -10.74 5.11 -17.56
C LYS A 52 -10.93 6.60 -17.26
N PRO A 53 -9.95 7.45 -17.65
CA PRO A 53 -9.94 8.88 -17.34
C PRO A 53 -11.24 9.61 -17.67
N GLU A 54 -11.95 9.18 -18.72
CA GLU A 54 -13.24 9.73 -19.15
C GLU A 54 -14.34 9.64 -18.08
N THR A 55 -14.16 8.78 -17.07
CA THR A 55 -15.10 8.61 -15.95
C THR A 55 -14.82 9.54 -14.75
N LEU A 56 -13.63 10.15 -14.70
CA LEU A 56 -13.18 10.93 -13.55
C LEU A 56 -13.87 12.29 -13.38
N PRO A 57 -14.21 13.06 -14.43
CA PRO A 57 -14.83 14.38 -14.25
C PRO A 57 -16.11 14.34 -13.40
N ALA A 58 -17.00 13.38 -13.64
CA ALA A 58 -18.22 13.21 -12.86
C ALA A 58 -17.94 12.77 -11.41
N ALA A 59 -16.89 11.98 -11.18
CA ALA A 59 -16.50 11.55 -9.84
C ALA A 59 -15.89 12.68 -9.00
N LEU A 60 -15.21 13.62 -9.66
CA LEU A 60 -14.47 14.73 -9.04
C LEU A 60 -15.33 15.99 -8.84
N GLU A 61 -16.57 16.01 -9.32
CA GLU A 61 -17.47 17.15 -9.17
C GLU A 61 -17.69 17.51 -7.69
N ASN A 62 -17.39 18.76 -7.30
CA ASN A 62 -17.49 19.27 -5.92
C ASN A 62 -16.63 18.50 -4.90
N ILE A 63 -15.53 17.87 -5.34
CA ILE A 63 -14.55 17.24 -4.46
C ILE A 63 -13.47 18.24 -4.06
N ASP A 64 -13.21 18.33 -2.76
CA ASP A 64 -12.15 19.20 -2.22
C ASP A 64 -10.83 18.43 -2.05
N THR A 65 -10.91 17.22 -1.50
CA THR A 65 -9.75 16.38 -1.17
C THR A 65 -9.89 15.00 -1.81
N VAL A 66 -8.81 14.47 -2.38
CA VAL A 66 -8.75 13.10 -2.92
C VAL A 66 -7.76 12.26 -2.14
N TYR A 67 -8.17 11.07 -1.69
CA TYR A 67 -7.23 9.99 -1.42
C TYR A 67 -6.95 9.24 -2.71
N LEU A 68 -5.69 9.23 -3.15
CA LEU A 68 -5.25 8.60 -4.38
C LEU A 68 -4.50 7.30 -4.07
N ALA A 69 -5.14 6.16 -4.33
CA ALA A 69 -4.44 4.92 -4.64
C ALA A 69 -4.09 4.93 -6.15
N PRO A 70 -2.84 5.20 -6.54
CA PRO A 70 -2.50 5.56 -7.91
C PRO A 70 -2.44 4.34 -8.84
N LEU A 71 -2.73 4.57 -10.12
CA LEU A 71 -2.29 3.70 -11.21
C LEU A 71 -1.20 4.45 -11.97
N PRO A 72 0.07 4.02 -11.93
CA PRO A 72 1.19 4.78 -12.51
C PRO A 72 0.94 5.25 -13.95
N ALA A 73 0.37 4.37 -14.79
CA ALA A 73 0.08 4.66 -16.20
C ALA A 73 -0.98 5.75 -16.43
N TYR A 74 -1.73 6.16 -15.41
CA TYR A 74 -2.86 7.10 -15.51
C TYR A 74 -2.73 8.29 -14.55
N VAL A 75 -1.55 8.51 -13.97
CA VAL A 75 -1.36 9.60 -12.99
C VAL A 75 -1.51 10.97 -13.64
N ASP A 76 -0.98 11.16 -14.85
CA ASP A 76 -1.09 12.44 -15.58
C ASP A 76 -2.54 12.76 -15.97
N ASP A 77 -3.30 11.73 -16.37
CA ASP A 77 -4.73 11.84 -16.64
C ASP A 77 -5.52 12.23 -15.39
N PHE A 78 -5.19 11.62 -14.24
CA PHE A 78 -5.78 11.99 -12.97
C PHE A 78 -5.47 13.45 -12.61
N VAL A 79 -4.20 13.87 -12.71
CA VAL A 79 -3.78 15.25 -12.43
C VAL A 79 -4.59 16.23 -13.26
N ARG A 80 -4.67 16.03 -14.57
CA ARG A 80 -5.45 16.88 -15.47
C ARG A 80 -6.92 16.95 -15.06
N CYS A 81 -7.58 15.82 -14.83
CA CYS A 81 -8.99 15.79 -14.42
C CYS A 81 -9.22 16.44 -13.06
N ALA A 82 -8.32 16.25 -12.09
CA ALA A 82 -8.40 16.83 -10.76
C ALA A 82 -8.20 18.35 -10.78
N GLN A 83 -7.29 18.85 -11.62
CA GLN A 83 -7.11 20.30 -11.86
C GLN A 83 -8.36 20.91 -12.48
N GLU A 84 -8.90 20.30 -13.55
CA GLU A 84 -10.12 20.76 -14.22
C GLU A 84 -11.33 20.80 -13.26
N ALA A 85 -11.41 19.84 -12.34
CA ALA A 85 -12.47 19.77 -11.33
C ALA A 85 -12.25 20.71 -10.13
N GLY A 86 -11.10 21.37 -10.03
CA GLY A 86 -10.76 22.26 -8.92
C GLY A 86 -10.46 21.54 -7.60
N VAL A 87 -9.98 20.29 -7.66
CA VAL A 87 -9.50 19.58 -6.46
C VAL A 87 -8.38 20.38 -5.82
N ARG A 88 -8.51 20.64 -4.52
CA ARG A 88 -7.54 21.43 -3.76
C ARG A 88 -6.41 20.58 -3.19
N ARG A 89 -6.74 19.39 -2.67
CA ARG A 89 -5.81 18.56 -1.90
C ARG A 89 -5.78 17.11 -2.36
N VAL A 90 -4.58 16.50 -2.40
CA VAL A 90 -4.39 15.09 -2.72
C VAL A 90 -3.53 14.40 -1.65
N VAL A 91 -4.05 13.36 -1.01
CA VAL A 91 -3.30 12.46 -0.14
C VAL A 91 -3.01 11.18 -0.91
N VAL A 92 -1.74 10.90 -1.20
CA VAL A 92 -1.34 9.81 -2.10
C VAL A 92 -0.85 8.62 -1.31
N LEU A 93 -1.34 7.42 -1.63
CA LEU A 93 -0.66 6.18 -1.26
C LEU A 93 0.55 6.01 -2.19
N SER A 94 1.72 6.42 -1.71
CA SER A 94 3.00 6.35 -2.41
C SER A 94 3.77 5.08 -2.01
N GLY A 95 5.07 5.05 -2.29
CA GLY A 95 5.98 3.94 -2.00
C GLY A 95 7.22 4.34 -1.19
N GLU A 96 8.23 3.47 -1.25
CA GLU A 96 9.22 3.13 -0.22
C GLU A 96 10.02 4.27 0.50
N PRO A 97 10.65 3.93 1.65
CA PRO A 97 11.31 4.88 2.54
C PRO A 97 12.47 5.67 1.91
N ALA A 98 12.78 6.83 2.48
CA ALA A 98 13.82 7.74 2.02
C ALA A 98 15.23 7.11 2.01
N GLU A 99 15.46 6.07 2.81
CA GLU A 99 16.72 5.31 2.87
C GLU A 99 17.04 4.62 1.56
N TYR A 100 16.01 4.17 0.82
CA TYR A 100 16.18 3.63 -0.52
C TYR A 100 16.55 4.75 -1.48
N GLU A 101 15.85 5.89 -1.44
CA GLU A 101 16.07 7.01 -2.36
C GLU A 101 17.54 7.49 -2.33
N ALA A 102 18.23 7.31 -1.20
CA ALA A 102 19.65 7.64 -1.05
C ALA A 102 20.62 6.69 -1.78
N GLN A 103 20.16 5.53 -2.27
CA GLN A 103 21.01 4.45 -2.82
C GLN A 103 20.85 4.23 -4.33
N GLY A 104 19.97 4.97 -5.01
CA GLY A 104 19.70 4.82 -6.44
C GLY A 104 19.23 6.12 -7.11
N ASP A 105 18.90 6.07 -8.39
CA ASP A 105 18.21 7.19 -9.08
C ASP A 105 16.70 7.04 -8.89
N PRO A 106 16.03 7.92 -8.12
CA PRO A 106 14.59 7.84 -7.89
C PRO A 106 13.77 7.97 -9.18
N ALA A 107 14.34 8.56 -10.25
CA ALA A 107 13.63 8.81 -11.51
C ALA A 107 13.12 7.53 -12.19
N GLU A 108 13.74 6.39 -11.92
CA GLU A 108 13.32 5.09 -12.47
C GLU A 108 12.17 4.46 -11.68
N TRP A 109 11.80 5.00 -10.53
CA TRP A 109 10.80 4.41 -9.65
C TRP A 109 9.41 4.92 -9.98
N HIS A 110 8.45 4.01 -10.12
CA HIS A 110 7.08 4.37 -10.47
C HIS A 110 6.43 5.29 -9.44
N TYR A 111 6.74 5.13 -8.16
CA TYR A 111 6.23 6.02 -7.10
C TYR A 111 6.80 7.44 -7.18
N TYR A 112 8.07 7.61 -7.52
CA TYR A 112 8.67 8.93 -7.69
C TYR A 112 7.96 9.71 -8.81
N LYS A 113 7.67 9.06 -9.95
CA LYS A 113 6.89 9.66 -11.04
C LYS A 113 5.51 10.10 -10.57
N ILE A 114 4.84 9.29 -9.75
CA ILE A 114 3.55 9.63 -9.17
C ILE A 114 3.66 10.85 -8.25
N GLU A 115 4.60 10.84 -7.31
CA GLU A 115 4.78 11.95 -6.37
C GLU A 115 5.07 13.25 -7.10
N ARG A 116 5.97 13.23 -8.10
CA ARG A 116 6.31 14.39 -8.92
C ARG A 116 5.12 14.93 -9.70
N ALA A 117 4.32 14.07 -10.33
CA ALA A 117 3.13 14.49 -11.04
C ALA A 117 2.12 15.19 -10.13
N ILE A 118 1.98 14.74 -8.88
CA ILE A 118 1.09 15.36 -7.89
C ILE A 118 1.68 16.66 -7.33
N GLU A 119 2.98 16.69 -7.03
CA GLU A 119 3.71 17.90 -6.58
C GLU A 119 3.64 19.02 -7.63
N ASP A 120 3.91 18.69 -8.89
CA ASP A 120 3.89 19.63 -10.03
C ASP A 120 2.47 19.98 -10.48
N GLY A 121 1.46 19.19 -10.05
CA GLY A 121 0.04 19.42 -10.31
C GLY A 121 -0.56 20.62 -9.56
N GLY A 122 0.17 21.24 -8.63
CA GLY A 122 -0.27 22.43 -7.90
C GLY A 122 -1.28 22.17 -6.78
N PHE A 123 -1.44 20.91 -6.36
CA PHE A 123 -2.29 20.53 -5.24
C PHE A 123 -1.60 20.79 -3.89
N ALA A 124 -2.38 21.01 -2.84
CA ALA A 124 -1.91 20.70 -1.49
C ALA A 124 -1.73 19.18 -1.39
N TRP A 125 -0.53 18.69 -1.09
CA TRP A 125 -0.27 17.25 -1.13
C TRP A 125 0.25 16.70 0.19
N THR A 126 0.01 15.41 0.44
CA THR A 126 0.71 14.62 1.45
C THR A 126 0.95 13.22 0.88
N HIS A 127 2.18 12.72 0.95
CA HIS A 127 2.51 11.37 0.48
C HIS A 127 2.61 10.41 1.66
N LEU A 128 1.84 9.34 1.62
CA LEU A 128 1.91 8.23 2.57
C LEU A 128 2.86 7.18 1.99
N ARG A 129 3.97 6.91 2.67
CA ARG A 129 5.05 6.00 2.22
C ARG A 129 5.12 4.76 3.12
N PRO A 130 4.21 3.79 2.95
CA PRO A 130 4.24 2.56 3.72
C PRO A 130 5.43 1.66 3.31
N GLY A 131 5.94 0.90 4.29
CA GLY A 131 6.74 -0.29 4.02
C GLY A 131 5.93 -1.40 3.35
N GLN A 132 6.53 -2.57 3.18
CA GLN A 132 5.86 -3.72 2.57
C GLN A 132 4.54 -4.03 3.27
N PHE A 133 3.48 -4.38 2.53
CA PHE A 133 2.24 -4.81 3.15
C PHE A 133 2.40 -6.23 3.70
N MET A 134 1.91 -6.48 4.92
CA MET A 134 1.83 -7.83 5.47
C MET A 134 1.05 -8.77 4.53
N ASN A 135 0.02 -8.24 3.86
CA ASN A 135 -0.78 -8.93 2.86
C ASN A 135 -0.01 -9.47 1.65
N ASN A 136 1.20 -8.98 1.36
CA ASN A 136 2.03 -9.55 0.29
C ASN A 136 2.41 -11.01 0.59
N THR A 137 2.44 -11.40 1.86
CA THR A 137 2.73 -12.78 2.25
C THR A 137 1.60 -13.76 1.95
N LEU A 138 0.40 -13.27 1.58
CA LEU A 138 -0.68 -14.11 1.06
C LEU A 138 -0.27 -14.81 -0.24
N ASP A 139 0.72 -14.31 -0.97
CA ASP A 139 1.27 -14.98 -2.16
C ASP A 139 1.90 -16.34 -1.81
N TRP A 140 2.33 -16.54 -0.55
CA TRP A 140 2.83 -17.82 -0.05
C TRP A 140 1.73 -18.82 0.30
N ALA A 141 0.47 -18.41 0.34
CA ALA A 141 -0.63 -19.27 0.74
C ALA A 141 -0.71 -20.57 -0.09
N THR A 142 -0.53 -20.46 -1.40
CA THR A 142 -0.58 -21.63 -2.30
C THR A 142 0.51 -22.65 -1.98
N SER A 143 1.76 -22.21 -1.82
CA SER A 143 2.88 -23.12 -1.53
C SER A 143 2.83 -23.65 -0.09
N ILE A 144 2.36 -22.87 0.86
CA ILE A 144 2.14 -23.32 2.25
C ILE A 144 1.10 -24.44 2.28
N LYS A 145 -0.02 -24.28 1.57
CA LYS A 145 -1.08 -25.32 1.53
C LYS A 145 -0.63 -26.58 0.82
N ALA A 146 0.10 -26.44 -0.28
CA ALA A 146 0.50 -27.56 -1.12
C ALA A 146 1.71 -28.33 -0.53
N GLU A 147 2.68 -27.62 0.03
CA GLU A 147 4.02 -28.16 0.32
C GLU A 147 4.47 -27.90 1.76
N ASN A 148 3.83 -26.98 2.50
CA ASN A 148 4.35 -26.41 3.75
C ASN A 148 5.73 -25.78 3.59
N VAL A 149 5.99 -25.15 2.42
CA VAL A 149 7.25 -24.49 2.11
C VAL A 149 7.01 -23.08 1.59
N VAL A 150 7.84 -22.15 2.05
CA VAL A 150 8.00 -20.80 1.48
C VAL A 150 9.40 -20.70 0.88
N ARG A 151 9.48 -20.14 -0.32
CA ARG A 151 10.73 -19.96 -1.05
C ARG A 151 10.93 -18.50 -1.40
N ALA A 152 12.03 -17.92 -0.97
CA ALA A 152 12.36 -16.53 -1.26
C ALA A 152 13.89 -16.34 -1.30
N PRO A 153 14.41 -15.34 -2.03
CA PRO A 153 15.82 -15.02 -2.04
C PRO A 153 16.18 -14.20 -0.79
N TYR A 154 17.47 -14.09 -0.47
CA TYR A 154 17.99 -13.21 0.58
C TYR A 154 17.30 -13.39 1.96
N PRO A 155 17.47 -14.53 2.65
CA PRO A 155 16.86 -14.79 3.95
C PRO A 155 17.24 -13.80 5.06
N ALA A 156 18.33 -13.04 4.85
CA ALA A 156 18.79 -12.00 5.75
C ALA A 156 18.16 -10.62 5.48
N ALA A 157 17.36 -10.46 4.42
CA ALA A 157 16.69 -9.20 4.12
C ALA A 157 15.69 -8.84 5.24
N VAL A 158 15.87 -7.68 5.85
CA VAL A 158 15.01 -7.19 6.94
C VAL A 158 14.03 -6.16 6.41
N GLN A 159 12.75 -6.43 6.62
CA GLN A 159 11.61 -5.61 6.22
C GLN A 159 10.86 -5.10 7.44
N THR A 160 10.05 -4.06 7.26
CA THR A 160 9.17 -3.55 8.31
C THR A 160 7.70 -3.61 7.89
N PRO A 161 7.16 -4.83 7.71
CA PRO A 161 5.87 -5.02 7.06
C PRO A 161 4.74 -4.38 7.87
N ILE A 162 3.86 -3.63 7.21
CA ILE A 162 2.76 -2.87 7.82
C ILE A 162 1.40 -3.49 7.49
N ASP A 163 0.48 -3.45 8.45
CA ASP A 163 -0.90 -3.86 8.24
C ASP A 163 -1.71 -2.81 7.45
N LEU A 164 -2.66 -3.25 6.64
CA LEU A 164 -3.45 -2.36 5.80
C LEU A 164 -4.38 -1.44 6.61
N ALA A 165 -4.87 -1.88 7.77
CA ALA A 165 -5.70 -1.05 8.65
C ALA A 165 -4.87 0.04 9.34
N ASP A 166 -3.57 -0.18 9.54
CA ASP A 166 -2.63 0.85 10.02
C ASP A 166 -2.45 1.96 8.98
N ILE A 167 -2.28 1.59 7.70
CA ILE A 167 -2.22 2.55 6.61
C ILE A 167 -3.52 3.36 6.53
N ALA A 168 -4.67 2.68 6.58
CA ALA A 168 -5.98 3.33 6.51
C ALA A 168 -6.22 4.30 7.70
N ALA A 169 -5.86 3.90 8.92
CA ALA A 169 -5.97 4.74 10.10
C ALA A 169 -5.08 5.98 10.03
N VAL A 170 -3.84 5.84 9.55
CA VAL A 170 -2.94 6.98 9.29
C VAL A 170 -3.52 7.88 8.20
N ALA A 171 -3.99 7.31 7.09
CA ALA A 171 -4.61 8.06 6.00
C ALA A 171 -5.81 8.89 6.48
N ARG A 172 -6.68 8.33 7.33
CA ARG A 172 -7.79 9.06 7.97
C ARG A 172 -7.28 10.30 8.72
N VAL A 173 -6.27 10.13 9.59
CA VAL A 173 -5.70 11.24 10.38
C VAL A 173 -5.15 12.33 9.46
N VAL A 174 -4.41 11.93 8.43
CA VAL A 174 -3.79 12.86 7.48
C VAL A 174 -4.82 13.60 6.64
N ILE A 175 -5.85 12.91 6.13
CA ILE A 175 -6.93 13.53 5.35
C ILE A 175 -7.69 14.56 6.19
N LEU A 176 -7.94 14.27 7.47
CA LEU A 176 -8.70 15.15 8.36
C LEU A 176 -7.85 16.23 9.05
N ASN A 177 -6.53 16.24 8.86
CA ASN A 177 -5.63 17.24 9.43
C ASN A 177 -4.70 17.84 8.35
N GLU A 178 -4.87 19.14 8.08
CA GLU A 178 -4.09 19.83 7.05
C GLU A 178 -2.65 20.15 7.45
N SER A 179 -2.26 19.94 8.73
CA SER A 179 -0.87 20.21 9.18
C SER A 179 0.18 19.33 8.48
N PHE A 180 -0.25 18.26 7.81
CA PHE A 180 0.62 17.35 7.05
C PHE A 180 0.81 17.76 5.58
N THR A 181 0.31 18.92 5.17
CA THR A 181 0.52 19.43 3.81
C THR A 181 2.01 19.64 3.53
N GLY A 182 2.48 19.18 2.36
CA GLY A 182 3.87 19.23 1.93
C GLY A 182 4.78 18.18 2.57
N GLN A 183 4.23 17.16 3.24
CA GLN A 183 5.00 16.14 3.95
C GLN A 183 4.97 14.78 3.23
N LYS A 184 6.09 14.06 3.36
CA LYS A 184 6.27 12.66 3.00
C LYS A 184 6.34 11.86 4.30
N LEU A 185 5.37 11.00 4.54
CA LEU A 185 5.22 10.27 5.80
C LEU A 185 5.59 8.82 5.61
N THR A 186 6.82 8.46 5.98
CA THR A 186 7.24 7.05 6.08
C THR A 186 6.45 6.36 7.19
N MET A 187 5.93 5.16 6.93
CA MET A 187 5.21 4.36 7.93
C MET A 187 5.52 2.89 7.77
N SER A 188 5.57 2.17 8.88
CA SER A 188 5.87 0.74 8.87
C SER A 188 5.09 0.00 9.95
N GLY A 189 5.20 -1.32 9.96
CA GLY A 189 4.88 -2.11 11.14
C GLY A 189 5.89 -1.89 12.27
N PRO A 190 5.62 -2.43 13.46
CA PRO A 190 6.42 -2.19 14.66
C PRO A 190 7.73 -3.00 14.73
N GLU A 191 7.92 -3.96 13.81
CA GLU A 191 8.99 -4.95 13.87
C GLU A 191 9.80 -4.97 12.57
N GLY A 192 11.13 -5.07 12.69
CA GLY A 192 12.01 -5.43 11.59
C GLY A 192 12.11 -6.97 11.50
N LEU A 193 11.63 -7.56 10.41
CA LEU A 193 11.47 -9.00 10.24
C LEU A 193 12.10 -9.49 8.94
N THR A 194 12.76 -10.64 9.02
CA THR A 194 13.18 -11.39 7.84
C THR A 194 12.07 -12.30 7.33
N ALA A 195 12.16 -12.74 6.07
CA ALA A 195 11.19 -13.69 5.52
C ALA A 195 11.11 -15.01 6.33
N PRO A 196 12.23 -15.62 6.80
CA PRO A 196 12.16 -16.74 7.75
C PRO A 196 11.37 -16.45 9.03
N GLN A 197 11.52 -15.26 9.63
CA GLN A 197 10.77 -14.88 10.83
C GLN A 197 9.27 -14.69 10.55
N GLN A 198 8.92 -14.10 9.40
CA GLN A 198 7.54 -14.00 8.93
C GLN A 198 6.90 -15.39 8.74
N VAL A 199 7.65 -16.34 8.17
CA VAL A 199 7.23 -17.75 8.03
C VAL A 199 7.02 -18.42 9.38
N GLU A 200 7.88 -18.17 10.37
CA GLU A 200 7.72 -18.69 11.71
C GLU A 200 6.41 -18.21 12.36
N TYR A 201 6.09 -16.93 12.25
CA TYR A 201 4.82 -16.40 12.76
C TYR A 201 3.59 -16.99 12.05
N ILE A 202 3.66 -17.19 10.73
CA ILE A 202 2.59 -17.89 9.99
C ILE A 202 2.46 -19.33 10.48
N ALA A 203 3.56 -20.08 10.60
CA ALA A 203 3.58 -21.45 11.08
C ALA A 203 2.93 -21.59 12.48
N GLN A 204 3.28 -20.66 13.39
CA GLN A 204 2.66 -20.57 14.72
C GLN A 204 1.15 -20.31 14.64
N ALA A 205 0.71 -19.39 13.76
CA ALA A 205 -0.71 -19.03 13.61
C ALA A 205 -1.57 -20.18 13.02
N ILE A 206 -1.02 -20.98 12.11
CA ILE A 206 -1.72 -22.13 11.54
C ILE A 206 -1.56 -23.42 12.34
N GLY A 207 -0.64 -23.46 13.31
CA GLY A 207 -0.41 -24.60 14.19
C GLY A 207 0.30 -25.79 13.51
N ARG A 208 1.11 -25.53 12.48
CA ARG A 208 1.95 -26.56 11.81
C ARG A 208 3.27 -25.97 11.32
N GLU A 209 4.28 -26.82 11.15
CA GLU A 209 5.59 -26.43 10.61
C GLU A 209 5.46 -25.93 9.17
N VAL A 210 6.13 -24.81 8.86
CA VAL A 210 6.34 -24.31 7.51
C VAL A 210 7.83 -24.06 7.34
N LYS A 211 8.43 -24.66 6.31
CA LYS A 211 9.87 -24.52 6.05
C LYS A 211 10.13 -23.30 5.18
N PHE A 212 11.24 -22.63 5.46
CA PHE A 212 11.80 -21.63 4.56
C PHE A 212 12.93 -22.26 3.75
N GLU A 213 12.91 -22.11 2.43
CA GLU A 213 13.99 -22.50 1.52
C GLU A 213 14.51 -21.26 0.79
N GLU A 214 15.81 -21.01 0.87
CA GLU A 214 16.43 -19.91 0.14
C GLU A 214 16.47 -20.23 -1.36
N LEU A 215 16.05 -19.27 -2.18
CA LEU A 215 16.27 -19.29 -3.62
C LEU A 215 17.56 -18.55 -3.95
N SER A 216 18.38 -19.13 -4.83
CA SER A 216 19.44 -18.36 -5.47
C SER A 216 18.83 -17.24 -6.34
N PRO A 217 19.57 -16.13 -6.58
CA PRO A 217 19.14 -15.09 -7.51
C PRO A 217 18.65 -15.64 -8.86
N GLU A 218 19.36 -16.62 -9.42
CA GLU A 218 19.02 -17.25 -10.70
C GLU A 218 17.71 -18.05 -10.62
N GLN A 219 17.50 -18.79 -9.53
CA GLN A 219 16.26 -19.54 -9.31
C GLN A 219 15.07 -18.59 -9.16
N TYR A 220 15.24 -17.49 -8.42
CA TYR A 220 14.21 -16.47 -8.28
C TYR A 220 13.82 -15.89 -9.65
N MET A 221 14.82 -15.47 -10.44
CA MET A 221 14.57 -14.93 -11.78
C MET A 221 13.87 -15.93 -12.70
N ALA A 222 14.25 -17.20 -12.66
CA ALA A 222 13.61 -18.25 -13.47
C ALA A 222 12.13 -18.46 -13.11
N ILE A 223 11.78 -18.33 -11.83
CA ILE A 223 10.40 -18.49 -11.34
C ILE A 223 9.55 -17.24 -11.64
N TRP A 224 10.08 -16.04 -11.40
CA TRP A 224 9.29 -14.81 -11.42
C TRP A 224 9.22 -14.13 -12.79
N THR A 225 10.24 -14.28 -13.64
CA THR A 225 10.25 -13.67 -14.99
C THR A 225 9.02 -14.05 -15.82
N PRO A 226 8.58 -15.33 -15.88
CA PRO A 226 7.38 -15.70 -16.63
C PRO A 226 6.07 -15.13 -16.07
N ILE A 227 6.06 -14.71 -14.80
CA ILE A 227 4.85 -14.25 -14.08
C ILE A 227 4.70 -12.74 -14.21
N VAL A 228 5.79 -12.00 -13.97
CA VAL A 228 5.77 -10.53 -13.87
C VAL A 228 6.60 -9.83 -14.94
N GLY A 229 7.33 -10.58 -15.77
CA GLY A 229 8.29 -10.04 -16.73
C GLY A 229 9.67 -9.80 -16.13
N THR A 230 10.69 -9.75 -16.99
CA THR A 230 12.11 -9.69 -16.58
C THR A 230 12.44 -8.46 -15.75
N GLU A 231 11.95 -7.29 -16.17
CA GLU A 231 12.25 -6.01 -15.52
C GLU A 231 11.70 -5.96 -14.09
N THR A 232 10.43 -6.34 -13.90
CA THR A 232 9.79 -6.39 -12.58
C THR A 232 10.41 -7.46 -11.68
N ALA A 233 10.75 -8.64 -12.24
CA ALA A 233 11.42 -9.69 -11.46
C ALA A 233 12.79 -9.23 -10.97
N GLN A 234 13.56 -8.56 -11.83
CA GLN A 234 14.88 -8.01 -11.48
C GLN A 234 14.75 -6.92 -10.41
N TRP A 235 13.80 -6.00 -10.56
CA TRP A 235 13.54 -4.94 -9.59
C TRP A 235 13.20 -5.49 -8.20
N LEU A 236 12.32 -6.51 -8.12
CA LEU A 236 12.00 -7.17 -6.84
C LEU A 236 13.24 -7.83 -6.20
N LEU A 237 14.05 -8.50 -7.02
CA LEU A 237 15.26 -9.17 -6.56
C LEU A 237 16.28 -8.18 -6.00
N ASP A 238 16.49 -7.06 -6.70
CA ASP A 238 17.37 -5.98 -6.27
C ASP A 238 16.86 -5.34 -4.97
N GLY A 239 15.53 -5.19 -4.82
CA GLY A 239 14.90 -4.79 -3.57
C GLY A 239 15.29 -5.71 -2.42
N PHE A 240 15.12 -7.04 -2.56
CA PHE A 240 15.52 -7.99 -1.54
C PHE A 240 17.02 -7.93 -1.20
N ARG A 241 17.89 -7.81 -2.21
CA ARG A 241 19.33 -7.62 -2.01
C ARG A 241 19.60 -6.36 -1.19
N MET A 242 18.96 -5.25 -1.54
CA MET A 242 19.12 -3.98 -0.83
C MET A 242 18.71 -4.08 0.64
N MET A 243 17.59 -4.71 0.99
CA MET A 243 17.20 -4.84 2.41
C MET A 243 18.05 -5.85 3.19
N ALA A 244 18.82 -6.71 2.51
CA ALA A 244 19.84 -7.53 3.15
C ALA A 244 21.13 -6.73 3.43
N GLU A 245 21.49 -5.80 2.56
CA GLU A 245 22.64 -4.90 2.73
C GLU A 245 22.33 -3.73 3.69
N TYR A 246 21.10 -3.23 3.65
CA TYR A 246 20.59 -2.08 4.39
C TYR A 246 19.26 -2.44 5.08
N PRO A 247 19.31 -3.11 6.25
CA PRO A 247 18.13 -3.51 7.01
C PRO A 247 17.16 -2.35 7.29
N MET A 248 15.87 -2.54 7.01
CA MET A 248 14.85 -1.54 7.32
C MET A 248 14.64 -1.41 8.84
N THR A 249 14.38 -0.20 9.30
CA THR A 249 14.12 0.11 10.72
C THR A 249 12.64 0.51 10.91
N PRO A 250 11.95 0.01 11.95
CA PRO A 250 10.57 0.41 12.24
C PRO A 250 10.42 1.91 12.51
N GLU A 251 9.31 2.48 12.04
CA GLU A 251 8.92 3.87 12.21
C GLU A 251 7.77 4.03 13.21
N PRO A 252 7.77 5.07 14.07
CA PRO A 252 6.72 5.28 15.06
C PRO A 252 5.45 5.91 14.49
N THR A 253 5.39 6.19 13.17
CA THR A 253 4.34 7.00 12.52
C THR A 253 2.92 6.52 12.82
N VAL A 254 2.69 5.21 12.84
CA VAL A 254 1.35 4.66 13.15
C VAL A 254 0.94 5.07 14.56
N GLU A 255 1.76 4.79 15.57
CA GLU A 255 1.46 5.12 16.96
C GLU A 255 1.39 6.63 17.18
N ALA A 256 2.35 7.37 16.65
CA ALA A 256 2.43 8.82 16.79
C ALA A 256 1.20 9.55 16.23
N LEU A 257 0.63 9.08 15.11
CA LEU A 257 -0.49 9.73 14.46
C LEU A 257 -1.86 9.20 14.89
N THR A 258 -1.95 7.91 15.19
CA THR A 258 -3.25 7.27 15.48
C THR A 258 -3.50 7.09 16.98
N GLY A 259 -2.45 7.18 17.82
CA GLY A 259 -2.52 6.95 19.26
C GLY A 259 -2.70 5.48 19.66
N ARG A 260 -2.64 4.55 18.69
CA ARG A 260 -2.69 3.10 18.92
C ARG A 260 -1.39 2.46 18.45
N ALA A 261 -0.96 1.41 19.13
CA ALA A 261 0.16 0.60 18.67
C ALA A 261 -0.10 0.09 17.23
N ALA A 262 0.96 0.01 16.44
CA ALA A 262 0.91 -0.66 15.15
C ALA A 262 0.62 -2.16 15.34
N THR A 263 -0.06 -2.75 14.37
CA THR A 263 -0.39 -4.17 14.36
C THR A 263 0.90 -4.98 14.22
N THR A 264 1.14 -5.92 15.12
CA THR A 264 2.31 -6.81 15.03
C THR A 264 2.12 -7.83 13.91
N TYR A 265 3.21 -8.35 13.35
CA TYR A 265 3.10 -9.36 12.30
C TYR A 265 2.47 -10.65 12.84
N ARG A 266 2.74 -10.99 14.11
CA ARG A 266 2.09 -12.11 14.80
C ARG A 266 0.57 -11.95 14.84
N ASP A 267 0.06 -10.80 15.26
CA ASP A 267 -1.39 -10.56 15.35
C ASP A 267 -2.05 -10.61 13.97
N TRP A 268 -1.39 -10.03 12.98
CA TRP A 268 -1.83 -10.13 11.58
C TRP A 268 -1.86 -11.58 11.09
N ALA A 269 -0.82 -12.37 11.34
CA ALA A 269 -0.74 -13.76 10.92
C ALA A 269 -1.85 -14.61 11.57
N ILE A 270 -2.17 -14.37 12.85
CA ILE A 270 -3.29 -15.00 13.55
C ILE A 270 -4.62 -14.63 12.89
N ALA A 271 -4.86 -13.34 12.63
CA ALA A 271 -6.08 -12.86 12.02
C ALA A 271 -6.30 -13.40 10.59
N ASN A 272 -5.21 -13.71 9.88
CA ASN A 272 -5.23 -14.18 8.49
C ASN A 272 -4.90 -15.67 8.34
N ALA A 273 -4.86 -16.44 9.44
CA ALA A 273 -4.41 -17.84 9.44
C ALA A 273 -5.17 -18.73 8.44
N ASP A 274 -6.48 -18.50 8.27
CA ASP A 274 -7.31 -19.27 7.33
C ASP A 274 -6.85 -19.15 5.88
N ALA A 275 -6.21 -18.05 5.51
CA ALA A 275 -5.65 -17.89 4.18
C ALA A 275 -4.54 -18.91 3.90
N PHE A 276 -3.87 -19.44 4.93
CA PHE A 276 -2.72 -20.33 4.86
C PHE A 276 -3.03 -21.81 5.24
N ARG A 277 -4.27 -22.10 5.65
CA ARG A 277 -4.72 -23.46 6.00
C ARG A 277 -5.03 -24.31 4.78
#